data_AF-A0A167K710-F1
#
_entry.id   AF-A0A167K710-F1
#
_cell.length_a   1.000
_cell.length_b   1.000
_cell.length_c   1.000
_cell.angle_alpha   90.00
_cell.angle_beta   90.00
_cell.angle_gamma   90.00
#
_symmetry.space_group_name_H-M   'P 1'
#
loop_
_entity.id
_entity.type
_entity.pdbx_description
1 polymer ?
#
loop_
_entity_poly.entity_id
_entity_poly.type
_entity_poly.pdbx_seq_one_letter_code
_entity_poly.pdbx_strand_id
1 'polypeptide(L)'
;NISQGWMEKFGKRHCIKMDRIYGEAGSTDIELLQIDKTAIKEKIESYSACNIYNFNEAALFYAISPRTTISHQKFSGWKENKKQLTVDFLCNANGTDK
;
A
#
# COMPACT_ATOMS: atom_id res chain seq x y z
N ASN A 1 26.46 19.03 -5.79
CA ASN A 1 25.80 18.70 -4.51
C ASN A 1 24.95 19.86 -4.06
N ILE A 2 23.63 19.68 -4.01
CA ILE A 2 22.68 20.67 -3.49
C ILE A 2 22.43 20.33 -2.02
N SER A 3 22.56 21.29 -1.11
CA SER A 3 22.30 21.05 0.32
C SER A 3 20.80 21.10 0.61
N GLN A 4 20.32 20.28 1.56
CA GLN A 4 18.91 20.30 2.00
C GLN A 4 18.46 21.72 2.41
N GLY A 5 19.31 22.45 3.13
CA GLY A 5 19.00 23.82 3.55
C GLY A 5 18.83 24.82 2.39
N TRP A 6 19.53 24.62 1.26
CA TRP A 6 19.29 25.42 0.05
C TRP A 6 17.92 25.10 -0.56
N MET A 7 17.58 23.81 -0.63
CA MET A 7 16.32 23.33 -1.20
C MET A 7 15.09 23.80 -0.39
N GLU A 8 15.18 23.79 0.93
CA GLU A 8 14.13 24.32 1.82
C GLU A 8 13.95 25.84 1.68
N LYS A 9 15.04 26.61 1.65
CA LYS A 9 14.99 28.07 1.48
C LYS A 9 14.46 28.46 0.10
N PHE A 10 14.86 27.71 -0.93
CA PHE A 10 14.35 27.88 -2.29
C PHE A 10 12.84 27.60 -2.36
N GLY A 11 12.39 26.48 -1.79
CA GLY A 11 10.98 26.12 -1.75
C GLY A 11 10.12 27.18 -1.03
N LYS A 12 10.59 27.68 0.12
CA LYS A 12 9.93 28.77 0.86
C LYS A 12 9.86 30.07 0.06
N ARG A 13 10.95 30.48 -0.59
CA ARG A 13 11.03 31.72 -1.37
C ARG A 13 10.08 31.71 -2.57
N HIS A 14 9.88 30.53 -3.17
CA HIS A 14 9.07 30.37 -4.38
C HIS A 14 7.70 29.75 -4.13
N CYS A 15 7.29 29.64 -2.85
CA CYS A 15 6.00 29.07 -2.43
C CYS A 15 5.74 27.64 -2.93
N ILE A 16 6.79 26.86 -3.12
CA ILE A 16 6.72 25.45 -3.52
C ILE A 16 6.42 24.62 -2.27
N LYS A 17 5.31 23.87 -2.28
CA LYS A 17 4.90 22.96 -1.20
C LYS A 17 4.86 21.52 -1.72
N MET A 18 5.25 20.59 -0.86
CA MET A 18 5.15 19.15 -1.13
C MET A 18 4.13 18.57 -0.14
N ASP A 19 2.93 18.27 -0.63
CA ASP A 19 1.85 17.71 0.17
C ASP A 19 1.71 16.21 -0.14
N ARG A 20 1.64 15.37 0.90
CA ARG A 20 1.39 13.94 0.77
C ARG A 20 -0.07 13.64 1.06
N ILE A 21 -0.76 13.06 0.08
CA ILE A 21 -2.16 12.63 0.23
C ILE A 21 -2.16 11.26 0.92
N TYR A 22 -2.74 11.18 2.12
CA TYR A 22 -2.93 9.92 2.84
C TYR A 22 -4.28 9.30 2.45
N GLY A 23 -4.31 7.97 2.36
CA GLY A 23 -5.55 7.22 2.11
C GLY A 23 -6.47 7.16 3.34
N GLU A 24 -7.64 6.56 3.17
CA GLU A 24 -8.66 6.43 4.23
C GLU A 24 -8.11 5.69 5.45
N ALA A 25 -8.28 6.29 6.63
CA ALA A 25 -8.06 5.63 7.91
C ALA A 25 -9.29 4.73 8.19
N GLY A 26 -9.11 3.41 8.05
CA GLY A 26 -10.17 2.45 8.30
C GLY A 26 -10.58 2.41 9.78
N SER A 27 -11.86 2.67 10.06
CA SER A 27 -12.50 2.34 11.33
C SER A 27 -12.89 0.87 11.27
N THR A 28 -12.11 0.00 11.90
CA THR A 28 -12.41 -1.43 11.98
C THR A 28 -12.41 -1.85 13.44
N ASP A 29 -13.45 -2.58 13.85
CA ASP A 29 -13.61 -3.10 15.19
C ASP A 29 -12.56 -4.19 15.45
N ILE A 30 -11.59 -3.85 16.31
CA ILE A 30 -10.45 -4.70 16.62
C ILE A 30 -10.90 -5.95 17.40
N GLU A 31 -11.96 -5.86 18.21
CA GLU A 31 -12.42 -6.98 19.03
C GLU A 31 -13.08 -8.06 18.19
N LEU A 32 -13.98 -7.67 17.27
CA LEU A 32 -14.59 -8.59 16.31
C LEU A 32 -13.53 -9.32 15.47
N LEU A 33 -12.49 -8.60 15.03
CA LEU A 33 -11.37 -9.19 14.30
C LEU A 33 -10.59 -10.26 15.10
N GLN A 34 -10.49 -10.12 16.42
CA GLN A 34 -9.79 -11.12 17.25
C GLN A 34 -10.61 -12.39 17.41
N ILE A 35 -11.93 -12.26 17.54
CA ILE A 35 -12.85 -13.41 17.61
C ILE A 35 -12.75 -14.22 16.31
N ASP A 36 -12.85 -13.56 15.16
CA ASP A 36 -12.77 -14.20 13.84
C ASP A 36 -11.42 -14.90 13.63
N LYS A 37 -10.31 -14.26 14.04
CA LYS A 37 -8.97 -14.87 13.96
C LYS A 37 -8.85 -16.14 14.81
N THR A 38 -9.49 -16.17 15.98
CA THR A 38 -9.44 -17.33 16.87
C THR A 38 -10.20 -18.51 16.27
N ALA A 39 -11.42 -18.27 15.76
CA ALA A 39 -12.22 -19.29 15.10
C ALA A 39 -11.53 -19.88 13.85
N ILE A 40 -10.84 -19.05 13.07
CA ILE A 40 -10.06 -19.51 11.91
C ILE A 40 -8.89 -20.39 12.36
N LYS A 41 -8.16 -19.99 13.41
CA LYS A 41 -7.04 -20.76 13.96
C LYS A 41 -7.46 -22.16 14.40
N GLU A 42 -8.52 -22.27 15.19
CA GLU A 42 -9.06 -23.55 15.65
C GLU A 42 -9.41 -24.48 14.48
N LYS A 43 -9.94 -23.91 13.39
CA LYS A 43 -10.29 -24.68 12.19
C LYS A 43 -9.06 -25.17 11.42
N ILE A 44 -8.02 -24.35 11.29
CA ILE A 44 -6.81 -24.70 10.53
C ILE A 44 -5.86 -25.64 11.30
N GLU A 45 -5.95 -25.70 12.63
CA GLU A 45 -5.11 -26.57 13.48
C GLU A 45 -5.24 -28.07 13.14
N SER A 46 -6.38 -28.48 12.57
CA SER A 46 -6.59 -29.86 12.12
C SER A 46 -5.80 -30.25 10.87
N TYR A 47 -5.22 -29.28 10.15
CA TYR A 47 -4.46 -29.50 8.93
C TYR A 47 -2.95 -29.46 9.20
N SER A 48 -2.19 -30.28 8.47
CA SER A 48 -0.73 -30.16 8.45
C SER A 48 -0.30 -28.87 7.76
N ALA A 49 0.84 -28.30 8.17
CA ALA A 49 1.33 -27.02 7.63
C ALA A 49 1.48 -26.99 6.10
N CYS A 50 1.79 -28.12 5.46
CA CYS A 50 1.85 -28.22 4.00
C CYS A 50 0.50 -28.04 3.28
N ASN A 51 -0.61 -28.25 4.00
CA ASN A 51 -1.98 -28.14 3.48
C ASN A 51 -2.66 -26.81 3.86
N ILE A 52 -1.95 -25.93 4.58
CA ILE A 52 -2.45 -24.61 4.95
C ILE A 52 -1.87 -23.62 3.94
N TYR A 53 -2.70 -23.07 3.06
CA TYR A 53 -2.29 -22.09 2.05
C TYR A 53 -2.76 -20.69 2.39
N ASN A 54 -1.90 -19.71 2.12
CA ASN A 54 -2.26 -18.31 2.07
C ASN A 54 -2.38 -17.88 0.61
N PHE A 55 -3.54 -17.36 0.22
CA PHE A 55 -3.80 -16.76 -1.09
C PHE A 55 -3.97 -15.25 -0.92
N ASN A 56 -3.27 -14.46 -1.72
CA ASN A 56 -3.42 -13.02 -1.72
C ASN A 56 -3.34 -12.48 -3.15
N GLU A 57 -4.26 -11.60 -3.51
CA GLU A 57 -4.26 -10.87 -4.78
C GLU A 57 -3.66 -9.47 -4.54
N ALA A 58 -2.73 -9.03 -5.40
CA ALA A 58 -2.26 -7.66 -5.40
C ALA A 58 -2.31 -7.05 -6.79
N ALA A 59 -2.68 -5.77 -6.86
CA ALA A 59 -2.64 -4.99 -8.08
C ALA A 59 -1.28 -4.30 -8.25
N LEU A 60 -0.56 -4.63 -9.33
CA LEU A 60 0.66 -3.94 -9.74
C LEU A 60 0.34 -2.84 -10.75
N PHE A 61 0.31 -1.59 -10.28
CA PHE A 61 0.06 -0.41 -11.11
C PHE A 61 1.35 0.06 -11.80
N TYR A 62 1.66 -0.51 -12.96
CA TYR A 62 2.90 -0.22 -13.68
C TYR A 62 2.88 1.10 -14.48
N ALA A 63 1.70 1.67 -14.72
CA ALA A 63 1.56 2.91 -15.50
C ALA A 63 1.14 4.13 -14.67
N ILE A 64 1.15 4.01 -13.33
CA ILE A 64 0.72 5.10 -12.45
C ILE A 64 1.78 6.20 -12.41
N SER A 65 1.35 7.44 -12.53
CA SER A 65 2.23 8.60 -12.35
C SER A 65 2.52 8.85 -10.86
N PRO A 66 3.67 9.44 -10.50
CA PRO A 66 3.98 9.78 -9.12
C PRO A 66 2.89 10.67 -8.49
N ARG A 67 2.51 10.38 -7.25
CA ARG A 67 1.50 11.16 -6.48
C ARG A 67 2.04 12.47 -5.90
N THR A 68 3.26 12.84 -6.24
CA THR A 68 3.93 14.05 -5.80
C THR A 68 4.17 14.97 -6.99
N THR A 69 3.85 16.25 -6.85
CA THR A 69 4.08 17.27 -7.89
C THR A 69 4.66 18.52 -7.25
N ILE A 70 5.62 19.15 -7.94
CA ILE A 70 6.21 20.44 -7.60
C ILE A 70 5.65 21.46 -8.58
N SER A 71 4.90 22.46 -8.11
CA SER A 71 4.32 23.48 -8.99
C SER A 71 4.25 24.86 -8.33
N HIS A 72 4.30 25.91 -9.14
CA HIS A 72 4.14 27.30 -8.73
C HIS A 72 2.68 27.80 -8.78
N GLN A 73 1.77 27.01 -9.37
CA GLN A 73 0.35 27.33 -9.54
C GLN A 73 -0.50 26.13 -9.12
N LYS A 74 -1.72 26.38 -8.63
CA LYS A 74 -2.68 25.30 -8.36
C LYS A 74 -3.06 24.61 -9.67
N PHE A 75 -2.68 23.35 -9.79
CA PHE A 75 -3.15 22.48 -10.86
C PHE A 75 -4.35 21.65 -10.40
N SER A 76 -5.34 21.47 -11.26
CA SER A 76 -6.33 20.41 -11.09
C SER A 76 -5.62 19.06 -11.26
N GLY A 77 -5.92 18.10 -10.38
CA GLY A 77 -5.34 16.75 -10.48
C GLY A 77 -5.61 16.11 -11.85
N TRP A 78 -4.71 15.23 -12.28
CA TRP A 78 -4.93 14.44 -13.50
C TRP A 78 -5.63 13.12 -13.19
N LYS A 79 -6.29 12.56 -14.20
CA LYS A 79 -6.84 11.21 -14.12
C LYS A 79 -5.68 10.21 -14.04
N GLU A 80 -5.57 9.47 -12.94
CA GLU A 80 -4.56 8.44 -12.80
C GLU A 80 -4.76 7.34 -13.85
N ASN A 81 -3.65 6.91 -14.47
CA ASN A 81 -3.63 5.73 -15.33
C ASN A 81 -3.58 4.47 -14.45
N LYS A 82 -4.75 3.88 -14.19
CA LYS A 82 -4.93 2.68 -13.37
C LYS A 82 -4.69 1.37 -14.13
N LYS A 83 -3.91 1.38 -15.22
CA LYS A 83 -3.48 0.12 -15.84
C LYS A 83 -2.71 -0.68 -14.80
N GLN A 84 -3.22 -1.87 -14.51
CA GLN A 84 -2.70 -2.76 -13.49
C GLN A 84 -2.54 -4.16 -14.07
N LEU A 85 -1.57 -4.90 -13.54
CA LEU A 85 -1.55 -6.35 -13.61
C LEU A 85 -2.09 -6.87 -12.27
N THR A 86 -3.04 -7.79 -12.31
CA THR A 86 -3.41 -8.57 -11.15
C THR A 86 -2.38 -9.67 -10.95
N VAL A 87 -1.82 -9.74 -9.76
CA VAL A 87 -0.82 -10.74 -9.37
C VAL A 87 -1.35 -11.52 -8.18
N ASP A 88 -1.47 -12.83 -8.37
CA ASP A 88 -1.89 -13.75 -7.32
C ASP A 88 -0.67 -14.39 -6.67
N PHE A 89 -0.66 -14.39 -5.34
CA PHE A 89 0.37 -15.02 -4.52
C PHE A 89 -0.27 -16.18 -3.76
N LEU A 90 0.28 -17.37 -3.93
CA LEU A 90 -0.16 -18.58 -3.23
C LEU A 90 1.07 -19.28 -2.65
N CYS A 91 1.04 -19.55 -1.36
CA CYS A 91 2.13 -20.25 -0.67
C CYS A 91 1.59 -21.07 0.49
N ASN A 92 2.15 -22.25 0.73
CA ASN A 92 1.80 -23.04 1.90
C ASN A 92 2.59 -22.63 3.15
N ALA A 93 2.07 -22.95 4.33
CA ALA A 93 2.58 -22.42 5.59
C ALA A 93 4.01 -22.91 5.93
N ASN A 94 4.45 -24.03 5.36
CA ASN A 94 5.84 -24.52 5.49
C ASN A 94 6.77 -24.07 4.33
N GLY A 95 6.24 -23.39 3.32
CA GLY A 95 7.00 -22.81 2.21
C GLY A 95 7.62 -23.81 1.24
N THR A 96 7.11 -25.04 1.17
CA THR A 96 7.54 -26.01 0.12
C THR A 96 6.96 -25.65 -1.23
N ASP A 97 5.80 -25.00 -1.23
CA ASP A 97 5.05 -24.63 -2.42
C ASP A 97 5.07 -23.11 -2.54
N LYS A 98 5.62 -22.62 -3.65
CA LYS A 98 5.88 -21.19 -3.91
C LYS A 98 5.44 -20.79 -5.31
#